data_AF-A0A642V708-F1
#
_entry.id   AF-A0A642V708-F1
#
_cell.length_a   1.000
_cell.length_b   1.000
_cell.length_c   1.000
_cell.angle_alpha   90.00
_cell.angle_beta   90.00
_cell.angle_gamma   90.00
#
_symmetry.space_group_name_H-M   'P 1'
#
loop_
_entity.id
_entity.type
_entity.pdbx_description
1 polymer ?
#
loop_
_entity_poly.entity_id
_entity_poly.type
_entity_poly.pdbx_seq_one_letter_code
_entity_poly.pdbx_strand_id
1 'polypeptide(L)'
;MDIDIDIDPESNQQHSKIKTVEPHPKTLLPEELASTSDDKTFQDYYVQLMTSEFSDDLDKLRQSKDFNEKSLYLLIQGLKEGAKMYSKEEAQILSANNQ
;
A
#
# COMPACT_ATOMS: atom_id res chain seq x y z
N MET A 1 52.05 -17.30 38.40
CA MET A 1 50.87 -17.88 37.72
C MET A 1 50.58 -16.92 36.61
N ASP A 2 51.35 -17.09 35.55
CA ASP A 2 51.40 -16.21 34.39
C ASP A 2 50.56 -16.90 33.33
N ILE A 3 49.51 -16.21 32.87
CA ILE A 3 48.57 -16.72 31.87
C ILE A 3 49.19 -16.43 30.51
N ASP A 4 49.78 -17.46 29.91
CA ASP A 4 50.15 -17.44 28.50
C ASP A 4 48.86 -17.42 27.65
N ILE A 5 48.59 -16.27 27.03
CA ILE A 5 47.52 -16.13 26.04
C ILE A 5 48.14 -16.46 24.68
N ASP A 6 47.86 -17.67 24.19
CA ASP A 6 48.07 -18.04 22.78
C ASP A 6 47.15 -17.19 21.90
N ILE A 7 47.71 -16.15 21.32
CA ILE A 7 47.09 -15.36 20.25
C ILE A 7 47.53 -15.98 18.92
N ASP A 8 46.66 -16.81 18.35
CA ASP A 8 46.82 -17.27 16.97
C ASP A 8 46.77 -16.09 15.99
N PRO A 9 47.75 -15.94 15.08
CA PRO A 9 47.70 -14.97 14.02
C PRO A 9 47.31 -15.67 12.71
N GLU A 10 46.02 -15.73 12.39
CA GLU A 10 45.62 -16.07 11.02
C GLU A 10 44.62 -15.05 10.45
N SER A 11 45.21 -14.07 9.78
CA SER A 11 44.58 -13.25 8.75
C SER A 11 44.10 -14.15 7.62
N ASN A 12 42.79 -14.25 7.42
CA ASN A 12 42.24 -14.59 6.11
C ASN A 12 41.13 -13.62 5.71
N GLN A 13 41.50 -12.71 4.80
CA GLN A 13 40.60 -11.86 4.04
C GLN A 13 39.72 -12.73 3.14
N GLN A 14 38.40 -12.77 3.38
CA GLN A 14 37.46 -13.24 2.36
C GLN A 14 36.34 -12.23 2.13
N HIS A 15 36.66 -11.40 1.15
CA HIS A 15 35.81 -10.63 0.24
C HIS A 15 34.34 -11.09 0.15
N SER A 16 33.48 -10.12 0.42
CA SER A 16 32.19 -9.83 -0.21
C SER A 16 31.84 -10.66 -1.46
N LYS A 17 30.91 -11.61 -1.31
CA LYS A 17 30.02 -12.01 -2.41
C LYS A 17 28.70 -12.60 -1.89
N ILE A 18 27.90 -11.76 -1.22
CA ILE A 18 26.48 -12.08 -1.08
C ILE A 18 25.83 -11.90 -2.46
N LYS A 19 25.26 -13.02 -2.88
CA LYS A 19 24.71 -13.34 -4.18
C LYS A 19 23.40 -12.58 -4.39
N THR A 20 23.32 -11.89 -5.52
CA THR A 20 22.12 -11.57 -6.29
C THR A 20 20.97 -10.89 -5.55
N VAL A 21 20.88 -9.58 -5.79
CA VAL A 21 19.70 -8.76 -5.59
C VAL A 21 18.58 -9.29 -6.50
N GLU A 22 17.57 -9.96 -5.95
CA GLU A 22 16.23 -9.91 -6.53
C GLU A 22 15.55 -8.63 -6.01
N PRO A 23 15.20 -7.67 -6.88
CA PRO A 23 14.34 -6.59 -6.49
C PRO A 23 12.93 -7.16 -6.47
N HIS A 24 12.53 -7.78 -5.36
CA HIS A 24 11.10 -7.77 -5.07
C HIS A 24 10.70 -6.30 -4.92
N PRO A 25 9.73 -5.79 -5.69
CA PRO A 25 9.10 -4.55 -5.34
C PRO A 25 8.36 -4.83 -4.03
N LYS A 26 9.05 -4.60 -2.91
CA LYS A 26 8.36 -4.24 -1.68
C LYS A 26 7.58 -3.00 -2.08
N THR A 27 6.28 -3.17 -2.28
CA THR A 27 5.33 -2.09 -2.32
C THR A 27 5.63 -1.22 -1.11
N LEU A 28 6.34 -0.11 -1.33
CA LEU A 28 6.51 0.97 -0.39
C LEU A 28 5.14 1.65 -0.32
N LEU A 29 4.19 1.00 0.35
CA LEU A 29 3.14 1.72 1.04
C LEU A 29 3.84 2.27 2.28
N PRO A 30 3.96 3.60 2.44
CA PRO A 30 4.36 4.16 3.71
C PRO A 30 3.43 3.60 4.79
N GLU A 31 4.03 3.01 5.82
CA GLU A 31 3.38 2.53 7.05
C GLU A 31 2.81 3.70 7.89
N GLU A 32 2.93 4.93 7.38
CA GLU A 32 2.40 6.17 7.93
C GLU A 32 0.98 6.48 7.41
N LEU A 33 0.15 5.45 7.32
CA LEU A 33 -1.29 5.60 7.33
C LEU A 33 -1.80 4.60 8.36
N ALA A 34 -1.59 4.93 9.63
CA ALA A 34 -2.39 4.38 10.71
C ALA A 34 -3.84 4.86 10.50
N SER A 35 -4.52 4.27 9.51
CA SER A 35 -5.94 4.45 9.31
C SER A 35 -6.57 3.92 10.59
N THR A 36 -7.23 4.79 11.34
CA THR A 36 -8.07 4.31 12.43
C THR A 36 -9.09 3.34 11.83
N SER A 37 -9.56 2.36 12.59
CA SER A 37 -10.53 1.36 12.09
C SER A 37 -11.70 2.01 11.35
N ASP A 38 -12.09 3.21 11.79
CA ASP A 38 -13.16 4.05 11.26
C ASP A 38 -12.84 4.63 9.87
N ASP A 39 -11.56 4.95 9.60
CA ASP A 39 -11.14 5.46 8.29
C ASP A 39 -11.16 4.35 7.25
N LYS A 40 -10.79 3.13 7.65
CA LYS A 40 -10.84 1.96 6.75
C LYS A 40 -12.29 1.59 6.43
N THR A 41 -13.19 1.62 7.41
CA THR A 41 -14.63 1.33 7.17
C THR A 41 -15.27 2.39 6.29
N PHE A 42 -14.95 3.67 6.48
CA PHE A 42 -15.42 4.72 5.58
C PHE A 42 -14.87 4.60 4.16
N GLN A 43 -13.58 4.31 4.01
CA GLN A 43 -12.97 4.14 2.69
C GLN A 43 -13.63 2.98 1.91
N ASP A 44 -13.87 1.85 2.56
CA ASP A 44 -14.52 0.70 1.93
C ASP A 44 -15.96 1.05 1.50
N TYR A 45 -16.71 1.74 2.36
CA TYR A 45 -18.05 2.26 2.04
C TYR A 45 -18.02 3.27 0.87
N TYR A 46 -17.11 4.22 0.88
CA TYR A 46 -16.95 5.23 -0.17
C TYR A 46 -16.68 4.58 -1.53
N VAL A 47 -15.75 3.62 -1.58
CA VAL A 47 -15.43 2.89 -2.81
C VAL A 47 -16.66 2.11 -3.29
N GLN A 48 -17.37 1.42 -2.40
CA GLN A 48 -18.58 0.69 -2.78
C GLN A 48 -19.66 1.63 -3.33
N LEU A 49 -19.90 2.76 -2.67
CA LEU A 49 -20.85 3.78 -3.12
C LEU A 49 -20.46 4.30 -4.51
N MET A 50 -19.23 4.76 -4.69
CA MET A 50 -18.77 5.31 -5.97
C MET A 50 -18.82 4.27 -7.09
N THR A 51 -18.43 3.02 -6.82
CA THR A 51 -18.49 1.96 -7.84
C THR A 51 -19.91 1.53 -8.18
N SER A 52 -20.87 1.72 -7.27
CA SER A 52 -22.30 1.51 -7.52
C SER A 52 -22.90 2.66 -8.34
N GLU A 53 -22.70 3.90 -7.88
CA GLU A 53 -23.27 5.11 -8.52
C GLU A 53 -22.73 5.35 -9.92
N PHE A 54 -21.47 5.00 -10.17
CA PHE A 54 -20.81 5.14 -11.47
C PHE A 54 -20.68 3.81 -12.23
N SER A 55 -21.47 2.78 -11.88
CA SER A 55 -21.38 1.44 -12.47
C SER A 55 -21.43 1.45 -14.02
N ASP A 56 -22.40 2.16 -14.60
CA ASP A 56 -22.53 2.30 -16.06
C ASP A 56 -21.30 2.92 -16.72
N ASP A 57 -20.69 3.92 -16.08
CA ASP A 57 -19.50 4.59 -16.61
C ASP A 57 -18.24 3.76 -16.40
N LEU A 58 -18.15 3.01 -15.31
CA LEU A 58 -17.09 2.02 -15.09
C LEU A 58 -17.16 0.88 -16.10
N ASP A 59 -18.35 0.45 -16.49
CA ASP A 59 -18.53 -0.56 -17.53
C ASP A 59 -18.09 -0.05 -18.90
N LYS A 60 -18.45 1.19 -19.26
CA LYS A 60 -17.94 1.84 -20.48
C LYS A 60 -16.42 2.00 -20.44
N LEU A 61 -15.89 2.46 -19.30
CA LEU A 61 -14.45 2.64 -19.11
C LEU A 61 -13.72 1.31 -19.29
N ARG A 62 -14.26 0.22 -18.73
CA ARG A 62 -13.72 -1.14 -18.85
C ARG A 62 -13.73 -1.67 -20.29
N GLN A 63 -14.69 -1.25 -21.11
CA GLN A 63 -14.77 -1.62 -22.52
C GLN A 63 -13.82 -0.80 -23.42
N SER A 64 -13.21 0.26 -22.88
CA SER A 64 -12.24 1.07 -23.63
C SER A 64 -10.98 0.26 -23.98
N LYS A 65 -10.45 0.49 -25.17
CA LYS A 65 -9.23 -0.18 -25.67
C LYS A 65 -8.00 0.13 -24.83
N ASP A 66 -8.00 1.29 -24.16
CA ASP A 66 -6.87 1.77 -23.37
C ASP A 66 -6.99 1.35 -21.90
N PHE A 67 -8.07 0.67 -21.50
CA PHE A 67 -8.23 0.19 -20.13
C PHE A 67 -7.38 -1.06 -19.89
N ASN A 68 -6.39 -0.94 -19.02
CA ASN A 68 -5.41 -1.97 -18.68
C ASN A 68 -5.08 -1.94 -17.17
N GLU A 69 -4.14 -2.77 -16.74
CA GLU A 69 -3.73 -2.86 -15.33
C GLU A 69 -3.29 -1.51 -14.74
N LYS A 70 -2.63 -0.65 -15.53
CA LYS A 70 -2.19 0.66 -15.07
C LYS A 70 -3.36 1.62 -14.86
N SER A 71 -4.34 1.63 -15.77
CA SER A 71 -5.53 2.47 -15.60
C SER A 71 -6.42 1.97 -14.46
N LEU A 72 -6.51 0.65 -14.26
CA LEU A 72 -7.19 0.06 -13.10
C LEU A 72 -6.50 0.46 -11.80
N TYR A 73 -5.17 0.36 -11.74
CA TYR A 73 -4.41 0.82 -10.59
C TYR A 73 -4.65 2.31 -10.31
N LEU A 74 -4.58 3.15 -11.35
CA LEU A 74 -4.83 4.59 -11.22
C LEU A 74 -6.26 4.89 -10.72
N LEU A 75 -7.26 4.18 -11.24
CA LEU A 75 -8.65 4.29 -10.78
C LEU A 75 -8.79 3.95 -9.29
N ILE A 76 -8.23 2.82 -8.86
CA ILE A 76 -8.28 2.38 -7.47
C ILE A 76 -7.59 3.40 -6.55
N GLN A 77 -6.41 3.89 -6.94
CA GLN A 77 -5.71 4.91 -6.15
C GLN A 77 -6.50 6.22 -6.10
N GLY A 78 -7.04 6.67 -7.24
CA GLY A 78 -7.87 7.88 -7.29
C GLY A 78 -9.09 7.80 -6.38
N LEU A 79 -9.80 6.66 -6.37
CA LEU A 79 -10.94 6.45 -5.46
C LEU A 79 -10.52 6.43 -3.99
N LYS A 80 -9.40 5.80 -3.66
CA LYS A 80 -8.87 5.79 -2.29
C LYS A 80 -8.44 7.18 -1.82
N GLU A 81 -7.77 7.95 -2.68
CA GLU A 81 -7.40 9.34 -2.38
C GLU A 81 -8.64 10.24 -2.28
N GLY A 82 -9.68 9.99 -3.08
CA GLY A 82 -10.96 10.67 -2.98
C GLY A 82 -11.63 10.51 -1.62
N ALA A 83 -11.53 9.32 -1.01
CA ALA A 83 -12.04 9.10 0.34
C ALA A 83 -11.34 9.96 1.41
N LYS A 84 -10.05 10.31 1.20
CA LYS A 84 -9.28 11.15 2.14
C LYS A 84 -9.63 12.64 2.06
N MET A 85 -10.42 13.06 1.08
CA MET A 85 -10.87 14.45 0.94
C MET A 85 -11.93 14.82 1.98
N TYR A 86 -12.50 13.83 2.68
CA TYR A 86 -13.49 14.03 3.72
C TYR A 86 -12.81 14.12 5.09
N SER A 87 -13.27 15.06 5.91
CA SER A 87 -12.92 15.09 7.34
C SER A 87 -13.50 13.88 8.07
N LYS A 88 -12.99 13.61 9.27
CA LYS A 88 -13.46 12.49 10.08
C LYS A 88 -14.94 12.63 10.44
N GLU A 89 -15.38 13.84 10.72
CA GLU A 89 -16.78 14.16 11.05
C GLU A 89 -17.70 13.90 9.84
N GLU A 90 -17.29 14.33 8.65
CA GLU A 90 -18.06 14.10 7.42
C GLU A 90 -18.11 12.61 7.06
N ALA A 91 -16.98 11.91 7.18
CA ALA A 91 -16.89 10.47 6.95
C ALA A 91 -17.83 9.69 7.88
N GLN A 92 -17.91 10.07 9.16
CA GLN A 92 -18.82 9.47 10.13
C GLN A 92 -20.28 9.71 9.76
N ILE A 93 -20.66 10.93 9.38
CA ILE A 93 -22.05 11.25 9.00
C ILE A 93 -22.45 10.46 7.74
N LEU A 94 -21.57 10.41 6.73
CA LEU A 94 -21.85 9.76 5.46
C LEU A 94 -21.93 8.23 5.57
N SER A 95 -21.14 7.61 6.43
CA SER A 95 -21.18 6.16 6.65
C SER A 95 -22.27 5.71 7.63
N ALA A 96 -22.66 6.55 8.59
CA ALA A 96 -23.70 6.23 9.58
C ALA A 96 -25.12 6.26 9.01
N ASN A 97 -25.39 7.10 7.99
CA ASN A 97 -26.72 7.27 7.42
C ASN A 97 -27.14 6.14 6.46
N ASN A 98 -26.23 5.22 6.12
CA ASN A 98 -26.44 4.13 5.17
C ASN A 98 -26.30 2.73 5.81
N GLN A 99 -26.45 2.61 7.13
CA GLN A 99 -26.57 1.36 7.87
C GLN A 99 -28.03 1.06 8.23
#